data_AF-A0AAE0A7R0-F1
#
_entry.id   AF-A0AAE0A7R0-F1
#
_cell.length_a   1.000
_cell.length_b   1.000
_cell.length_c   1.000
_cell.angle_alpha   90.00
_cell.angle_beta   90.00
_cell.angle_gamma   90.00
#
_symmetry.space_group_name_H-M   'P 1'
#
loop_
_entity.id
_entity.type
_entity.pdbx_description
1 polymer ?
#
loop_
_entity_poly.entity_id
_entity_poly.type
_entity_poly.pdbx_seq_one_letter_code
_entity_poly.pdbx_strand_id
1 'polypeptide(L)'
;MEHELRALRIQLAEKSKCSLQLQKQLAISKRSEEKIPNLYELEGSEALGSYLRIKPSSDYALELSSCSIQWYRVSPEDGKKELISGATKSVYAPEPFDVGRILQAEIVYDSQKITLTTTCAIDPAAGLGSYVEALVRKHDSEFNVVVTQMNGVDHPSESIHVFHVGKMRIKLCKGKAAIAKEYYSTAMQLCGVRGGGNAAAQAIFWQAKKGVSFVLAFESERERNAAIMLARRFAFDCNIMLAGPDDRSPLGT
;
A
#
# COMPACT_ATOMS: atom_id res chain seq x y z
N MET A 1 10.97 18.60 45.01
CA MET A 1 10.81 17.20 44.57
C MET A 1 9.89 17.00 43.36
N GLU A 2 8.59 17.33 43.38
CA GLU A 2 7.73 17.08 42.19
C GLU A 2 8.11 17.92 40.95
N HIS A 3 8.49 19.18 41.15
CA HIS A 3 8.93 20.05 40.05
C HIS A 3 10.24 19.58 39.40
N GLU A 4 11.15 19.01 40.19
CA GLU A 4 12.42 18.45 39.71
C GLU A 4 12.19 17.14 38.93
N LEU A 5 11.29 16.28 39.42
CA LEU A 5 10.86 15.07 38.71
C LEU A 5 10.23 15.39 37.35
N ARG A 6 9.44 16.46 37.27
CA ARG A 6 8.84 16.93 36.01
C ARG A 6 9.90 17.47 35.05
N ALA A 7 10.86 18.25 35.55
CA ALA A 7 11.97 18.77 34.75
C ALA A 7 12.84 17.65 34.16
N LEU A 8 13.17 16.63 34.97
CA LEU A 8 13.95 15.47 34.53
C LEU A 8 13.24 14.65 33.45
N ARG A 9 11.91 14.48 33.55
CA ARG A 9 11.12 13.77 32.52
C ARG A 9 11.14 14.50 31.17
N ILE A 10 11.07 15.84 31.18
CA ILE A 10 11.15 16.65 29.96
C ILE A 10 12.53 16.52 29.31
N GLN A 11 13.60 16.64 30.09
CA GLN A 11 14.96 16.47 29.59
C GLN A 11 15.21 15.06 29.02
N LEU A 12 14.64 14.03 29.64
CA LEU A 12 14.76 12.66 29.15
C LEU A 12 14.03 12.48 27.81
N ALA A 13 12.86 13.08 27.65
CA ALA A 13 12.11 13.06 26.39
C ALA A 13 12.86 13.77 25.26
N GLU A 14 13.45 14.94 25.54
CA GLU A 14 14.28 15.69 24.59
C GLU A 14 15.54 14.92 24.20
N LYS A 15 16.27 14.37 25.17
CA LYS A 15 17.46 13.53 24.90
C LYS A 15 17.12 12.28 24.11
N SER A 16 15.99 11.63 24.40
CA SER A 16 15.51 10.48 23.64
C SER A 16 15.22 10.84 22.18
N LYS A 17 14.61 12.00 21.93
CA LYS A 17 14.34 12.52 20.58
C LYS A 17 15.64 12.81 19.82
N CYS A 18 16.60 13.47 20.45
CA CYS A 18 17.91 13.74 19.84
C CYS A 18 18.71 12.45 19.60
N SER A 19 18.66 11.48 20.51
CA SER A 19 19.30 10.17 20.35
C SER A 19 18.74 9.43 19.13
N LEU A 20 17.41 9.40 18.96
CA LEU A 20 16.77 8.83 17.77
C LEU A 20 17.19 9.54 16.48
N GLN A 21 17.30 10.87 16.49
CA GLN A 21 17.79 11.63 15.33
C GLN A 21 19.25 11.32 15.01
N LEU A 22 20.12 11.22 16.01
CA LEU A 22 21.53 10.87 15.84
C LEU A 22 21.69 9.42 15.37
N GLN A 23 20.89 8.48 15.88
CA GLN A 23 20.85 7.11 15.37
C GLN A 23 20.41 7.06 13.90
N LYS A 24 19.43 7.89 13.50
CA LYS A 24 19.05 8.06 12.09
C LYS A 24 20.22 8.60 11.25
N GLN A 25 20.90 9.64 11.72
CA GLN A 25 22.06 10.21 11.02
C GLN A 25 23.24 9.24 10.94
N LEU A 26 23.53 8.47 11.99
CA LEU A 26 24.57 7.45 11.99
C LEU A 26 24.23 6.27 11.07
N ALA A 27 22.96 5.87 11.01
CA ALA A 27 22.50 4.85 10.06
C ALA A 27 22.60 5.33 8.60
N ILE A 28 22.49 6.63 8.35
CA ILE A 28 22.74 7.25 7.04
C ILE A 28 24.25 7.28 6.76
N SER A 29 25.07 7.72 7.71
CA SER A 29 26.53 7.86 7.56
C SER A 29 27.23 6.50 7.37
N LYS A 30 26.89 5.48 8.17
CA LYS A 30 27.45 4.12 8.06
C LYS A 30 27.10 3.41 6.74
N ARG A 31 26.08 3.87 5.99
CA ARG A 31 25.81 3.37 4.64
C ARG A 31 26.80 3.91 3.59
N SER A 32 27.59 4.94 3.90
CA SER A 32 28.48 5.61 2.95
C SER A 32 29.90 5.03 2.88
N GLU A 33 30.36 4.28 3.89
CA GLU A 33 31.78 3.91 4.00
C GLU A 33 32.21 2.64 3.21
N GLU A 34 31.29 1.83 2.65
CA GLU A 34 31.68 0.58 1.94
C GLU A 34 30.94 0.27 0.62
N LYS A 35 30.03 1.12 0.13
CA LYS A 35 29.11 0.68 -0.92
C LYS A 35 29.57 1.04 -2.34
N ILE A 36 29.58 0.02 -3.20
CA ILE A 36 29.15 0.09 -4.61
C ILE A 36 28.26 1.33 -4.78
N PRO A 37 28.52 2.24 -5.75
CA PRO A 37 27.72 3.44 -5.90
C PRO A 37 26.24 3.05 -5.83
N ASN A 38 25.47 3.65 -4.93
CA ASN A 38 24.04 3.36 -4.84
C ASN A 38 23.46 3.71 -6.22
N LEU A 39 23.21 2.70 -7.06
CA LEU A 39 22.76 2.90 -8.43
C LEU A 39 21.29 3.32 -8.45
N TYR A 40 20.54 2.92 -7.42
CA TYR A 40 19.15 3.27 -7.27
C TYR A 40 18.85 3.73 -5.84
N GLU A 41 17.84 4.60 -5.73
CA GLU A 41 17.28 5.07 -4.48
C GLU A 41 15.76 4.94 -4.47
N LEU A 42 15.20 4.92 -3.27
CA LEU A 42 13.76 4.90 -3.04
C LEU A 42 13.30 6.32 -2.72
N GLU A 43 12.48 6.90 -3.58
CA GLU A 43 11.87 8.22 -3.40
C GLU A 43 10.39 8.08 -3.04
N GLY A 44 9.91 8.93 -2.13
CA GLY A 44 8.50 9.05 -1.80
C GLY A 44 8.30 9.14 -0.30
N SER A 45 7.11 9.60 0.10
CA SER A 45 6.71 9.58 1.51
C SER A 45 6.40 8.14 1.93
N GLU A 46 6.93 7.68 3.06
CA GLU A 46 6.70 6.32 3.58
C GLU A 46 5.39 6.26 4.38
N ALA A 47 4.27 6.63 3.76
CA ALA A 47 2.96 6.75 4.40
C ALA A 47 1.82 6.21 3.52
N LEU A 48 0.75 5.73 4.14
CA LEU A 48 -0.44 5.30 3.42
C LEU A 48 -1.10 6.49 2.69
N GLY A 49 -1.31 6.34 1.38
CA GLY A 49 -1.83 7.40 0.52
C GLY A 49 -0.76 8.15 -0.27
N SER A 50 0.51 7.73 -0.18
CA SER A 50 1.57 8.17 -1.09
C SER A 50 1.86 7.11 -2.16
N TYR A 51 2.95 7.30 -2.90
CA TYR A 51 3.61 6.25 -3.66
C TYR A 51 5.11 6.31 -3.42
N LEU A 52 5.76 5.15 -3.55
CA LEU A 52 7.20 4.97 -3.57
C LEU A 52 7.66 4.72 -5.00
N ARG A 53 8.76 5.34 -5.40
CA ARG A 53 9.34 5.23 -6.73
C ARG A 53 10.82 4.90 -6.61
N ILE A 54 11.24 3.90 -7.35
CA ILE A 54 12.66 3.60 -7.55
C ILE A 54 13.19 4.60 -8.59
N LYS A 55 14.24 5.32 -8.24
CA LYS A 55 14.93 6.25 -9.14
C LYS A 55 16.39 5.83 -9.31
N PRO A 56 16.96 5.99 -10.52
CA PRO A 56 18.40 5.92 -10.69
C PRO A 56 19.05 7.09 -9.95
N SER A 57 20.09 6.80 -9.17
CA SER A 57 20.86 7.78 -8.39
C SER A 57 22.27 8.01 -8.96
N SER A 58 22.58 7.44 -10.12
CA SER A 58 23.86 7.57 -10.81
C SER A 58 23.67 7.54 -12.33
N ASP A 59 24.53 8.24 -13.07
CA ASP A 59 24.59 8.18 -14.53
C ASP A 59 24.98 6.79 -15.07
N TYR A 60 25.54 5.93 -14.21
CA TYR A 60 25.84 4.53 -14.52
C TYR A 60 24.67 3.58 -14.27
N ALA A 61 23.55 4.08 -13.73
CA ALA A 61 22.38 3.27 -13.47
C ALA A 61 21.70 2.90 -14.79
N LEU A 62 21.42 1.62 -14.96
CA LEU A 62 20.67 1.11 -16.10
C LEU A 62 19.24 1.66 -16.10
N GLU A 63 18.66 1.72 -17.29
CA GLU A 63 17.25 2.07 -17.42
C GLU A 63 16.39 1.01 -16.73
N LEU A 64 15.47 1.44 -15.85
CA LEU A 64 14.64 0.53 -15.04
C LEU A 64 13.77 -0.40 -15.89
N SER A 65 13.53 -0.07 -17.16
CA SER A 65 12.83 -0.92 -18.14
C SER A 65 13.58 -2.22 -18.45
N SER A 66 14.90 -2.24 -18.28
CA SER A 66 15.78 -3.40 -18.45
C SER A 66 15.92 -4.27 -17.20
N CYS A 67 15.44 -3.77 -16.05
CA CYS A 67 15.57 -4.43 -14.75
C CYS A 67 14.32 -5.25 -14.40
N SER A 68 14.51 -6.37 -13.72
CA SER A 68 13.42 -7.09 -13.05
C SER A 68 13.24 -6.54 -11.63
N ILE A 69 12.04 -6.10 -11.29
CA ILE A 69 11.72 -5.50 -9.99
C ILE A 69 10.68 -6.36 -9.27
N GLN A 70 10.82 -6.50 -7.95
CA GLN A 70 9.81 -7.14 -7.11
C GLN A 70 9.73 -6.47 -5.73
N TRP A 71 8.52 -6.16 -5.28
CA TRP A 71 8.26 -5.58 -3.96
C TRP A 71 7.84 -6.61 -2.91
N TYR A 72 8.18 -6.32 -1.67
CA TYR A 72 7.94 -7.18 -0.52
C TYR A 72 7.53 -6.34 0.70
N ARG A 73 6.68 -6.94 1.55
CA ARG A 73 6.44 -6.46 2.92
C ARG A 73 7.40 -7.19 3.84
N VAL A 74 8.08 -6.47 4.70
CA VAL A 74 8.97 -7.03 5.71
C VAL A 74 8.41 -6.68 7.07
N SER A 75 8.19 -7.71 7.88
CA SER A 75 7.78 -7.54 9.27
C SER A 75 8.94 -6.94 10.07
N PRO A 76 8.72 -5.85 10.83
CA PRO A 76 9.79 -5.22 11.61
C PRO A 76 10.24 -6.06 12.80
N GLU A 77 9.41 -6.98 13.29
CA GLU A 77 9.66 -7.76 14.51
C GLU A 77 10.55 -8.99 14.26
N ASP A 78 10.22 -9.79 13.24
CA ASP A 78 10.89 -11.06 12.91
C ASP A 78 11.69 -10.98 11.60
N GLY A 79 11.67 -9.84 10.90
CA GLY A 79 12.32 -9.67 9.61
C GLY A 79 11.70 -10.52 8.49
N LYS A 80 10.54 -11.13 8.73
CA LYS A 80 9.91 -12.04 7.79
C LYS A 80 9.47 -11.28 6.55
N LYS A 81 9.93 -11.78 5.42
CA LYS A 81 9.72 -11.20 4.09
C LYS A 81 8.54 -11.87 3.40
N GLU A 82 7.54 -11.07 3.05
CA GLU A 82 6.31 -11.48 2.38
C GLU A 82 6.28 -10.89 0.97
N LEU A 83 6.10 -11.76 -0.03
CA LEU A 83 6.00 -11.38 -1.44
C LEU A 83 4.68 -10.62 -1.69
N ILE A 84 4.77 -9.46 -2.33
CA ILE A 84 3.60 -8.74 -2.84
C ILE A 84 3.38 -9.16 -4.30
N SER A 85 2.60 -10.22 -4.50
CA SER A 85 2.42 -10.85 -5.82
C SER A 85 1.97 -9.85 -6.89
N GLY A 86 2.71 -9.75 -8.00
CA GLY A 86 2.41 -8.82 -9.09
C GLY A 86 2.91 -7.38 -8.90
N ALA A 87 3.44 -7.01 -7.73
CA ALA A 87 4.11 -5.72 -7.53
C ALA A 87 5.52 -5.76 -8.12
N THR A 88 5.60 -5.58 -9.44
CA THR A 88 6.81 -5.79 -10.26
C THR A 88 7.26 -4.52 -10.99
N LYS A 89 6.69 -3.37 -10.64
CA LYS A 89 6.98 -2.09 -11.30
C LYS A 89 7.92 -1.24 -10.44
N SER A 90 8.54 -0.25 -11.07
CA SER A 90 9.39 0.74 -10.37
C SER A 90 8.63 1.63 -9.41
N VAL A 91 7.30 1.69 -9.52
CA VAL A 91 6.43 2.44 -8.62
C VAL A 91 5.53 1.47 -7.86
N TYR A 92 5.43 1.66 -6.56
CA TYR A 92 4.51 0.95 -5.69
C TYR A 92 3.78 1.93 -4.77
N ALA A 93 2.46 1.82 -4.70
CA ALA A 93 1.65 2.66 -3.83
C ALA A 93 1.18 1.85 -2.61
N PRO A 94 1.61 2.21 -1.38
CA PRO A 94 1.20 1.50 -0.19
C PRO A 94 -0.32 1.35 -0.07
N GLU A 95 -0.74 0.20 0.43
CA GLU A 95 -2.13 -0.16 0.75
C GLU A 95 -2.28 -0.50 2.24
N PRO A 96 -3.50 -0.62 2.77
CA PRO A 96 -3.72 -0.80 4.22
C PRO A 96 -2.91 -1.92 4.90
N PHE A 97 -2.58 -3.02 4.21
CA PHE A 97 -1.72 -4.08 4.76
C PHE A 97 -0.23 -3.74 4.85
N ASP A 98 0.21 -2.67 4.20
CA ASP A 98 1.59 -2.21 4.27
C ASP A 98 1.84 -1.34 5.51
N VAL A 99 0.79 -0.79 6.12
CA VAL A 99 0.89 0.06 7.32
C VAL A 99 1.59 -0.70 8.45
N GLY A 100 2.60 -0.09 9.05
CA GLY A 100 3.41 -0.71 10.09
C GLY A 100 4.44 -1.73 9.58
N ARG A 101 4.54 -1.96 8.26
CA ARG A 101 5.55 -2.83 7.65
C ARG A 101 6.67 -2.01 7.01
N ILE A 102 7.86 -2.59 6.94
CA ILE A 102 8.95 -2.09 6.08
C ILE A 102 8.66 -2.57 4.65
N LEU A 103 8.81 -1.71 3.65
CA LEU A 103 8.73 -2.13 2.25
C LEU A 103 10.13 -2.32 1.69
N GLN A 104 10.32 -3.41 0.96
CA GLN A 104 11.58 -3.75 0.31
C GLN A 104 11.34 -3.95 -1.19
N ALA A 105 12.16 -3.32 -2.02
CA ALA A 105 12.22 -3.58 -3.45
C ALA A 105 13.53 -4.31 -3.79
N GLU A 106 13.43 -5.38 -4.56
CA GLU A 106 14.58 -6.06 -5.13
C GLU A 106 14.64 -5.79 -6.62
N ILE A 107 15.81 -5.36 -7.09
CA ILE A 107 16.10 -5.03 -8.48
C ILE A 107 17.17 -6.00 -8.96
N VAL A 108 16.89 -6.72 -10.03
CA VAL A 108 17.82 -7.69 -10.63
C VAL A 108 18.15 -7.24 -12.06
N TYR A 109 19.44 -7.12 -12.34
CA TYR A 109 20.01 -6.80 -13.67
C TYR A 109 21.33 -7.55 -13.82
N ASP A 110 21.63 -8.12 -15.00
CA ASP A 110 22.89 -8.84 -15.29
C ASP A 110 23.34 -9.81 -14.18
N SER A 111 22.40 -10.56 -13.60
CA SER A 111 22.59 -11.47 -12.45
C SER A 111 23.07 -10.81 -11.14
N GLN A 112 23.20 -9.48 -11.11
CA GLN A 112 23.38 -8.69 -9.88
C GLN A 112 22.03 -8.37 -9.24
N LYS A 113 22.04 -8.29 -7.92
CA LYS A 113 20.84 -8.02 -7.12
C LYS A 113 21.09 -6.82 -6.22
N ILE A 114 20.24 -5.81 -6.36
CA ILE A 114 20.18 -4.64 -5.48
C ILE A 114 18.92 -4.72 -4.64
N THR A 115 19.05 -4.40 -3.36
CA THR A 115 17.93 -4.34 -2.43
C THR A 115 17.80 -2.92 -1.91
N LEU A 116 16.61 -2.34 -2.10
CA LEU A 116 16.20 -1.07 -1.51
C LEU A 116 15.16 -1.32 -0.43
N THR A 117 15.22 -0.59 0.66
CA THR A 117 14.25 -0.69 1.76
C THR A 117 13.81 0.70 2.18
N THR A 118 12.56 0.82 2.64
CA THR A 118 12.12 2.03 3.34
C THR A 118 12.97 2.27 4.60
N THR A 119 13.06 3.52 5.00
CA THR A 119 13.80 3.96 6.18
C THR A 119 13.10 3.60 7.47
N CYS A 120 11.77 3.61 7.47
CA CYS A 120 10.92 3.16 8.56
C CYS A 120 9.69 2.41 8.04
N ALA A 121 8.86 1.96 8.98
CA ALA A 121 7.60 1.33 8.67
C ALA A 121 6.65 2.34 8.02
N ILE A 122 5.75 1.87 7.17
CA ILE A 122 4.77 2.75 6.51
C ILE A 122 3.83 3.36 7.55
N ASP A 123 3.78 4.69 7.57
CA ASP A 123 2.92 5.46 8.45
C ASP A 123 1.43 5.30 8.07
N PRO A 124 0.51 5.27 9.05
CA PRO A 124 -0.92 5.26 8.78
C PRO A 124 -1.39 6.62 8.24
N ALA A 125 -2.51 6.60 7.51
CA ALA A 125 -3.19 7.84 7.10
C ALA A 125 -3.99 8.44 8.26
N ALA A 126 -3.65 9.66 8.68
CA ALA A 126 -4.31 10.35 9.78
C ALA A 126 -5.83 10.51 9.55
N GLY A 127 -6.64 10.11 10.53
CA GLY A 127 -8.10 10.21 10.45
C GLY A 127 -8.78 9.28 9.43
N LEU A 128 -8.05 8.34 8.83
CA LEU A 128 -8.66 7.32 7.96
C LEU A 128 -9.47 6.31 8.77
N GLY A 129 -8.94 5.85 9.92
CA GLY A 129 -9.65 4.90 10.79
C GLY A 129 -11.01 5.44 11.27
N SER A 130 -11.05 6.68 11.77
CA SER A 130 -12.32 7.31 12.19
C SER A 130 -13.30 7.50 11.04
N TYR A 131 -12.80 7.77 9.83
CA TYR A 131 -13.63 7.85 8.63
C TYR A 131 -14.25 6.48 8.28
N VAL A 132 -13.46 5.41 8.30
CA VAL A 132 -13.94 4.04 8.07
C VAL A 132 -14.99 3.65 9.11
N GLU A 133 -14.78 3.95 10.39
CA GLU A 133 -15.76 3.69 11.46
C GLU A 133 -17.08 4.43 11.24
N ALA A 134 -17.05 5.64 10.66
CA ALA A 134 -18.27 6.34 10.28
C ALA A 134 -19.00 5.65 9.11
N LEU A 135 -18.26 5.10 8.15
CA LEU A 135 -18.82 4.36 7.00
C LEU A 135 -19.41 3.00 7.40
N VAL A 136 -18.81 2.30 8.37
CA VAL A 136 -19.32 1.01 8.89
C VAL A 136 -20.75 1.11 9.43
N ARG A 137 -21.14 2.29 9.94
CA ARG A 137 -22.50 2.55 10.42
C ARG A 137 -23.54 2.57 9.29
N LYS A 138 -23.12 2.81 8.05
CA LYS A 138 -23.98 2.73 6.87
C LYS A 138 -24.11 1.28 6.42
N HIS A 139 -25.27 0.91 5.86
CA HIS A 139 -25.48 -0.43 5.31
C HIS A 139 -24.74 -0.66 3.98
N ASP A 140 -24.54 0.43 3.24
CA ASP A 140 -23.90 0.49 1.93
C ASP A 140 -23.23 1.86 1.80
N SER A 141 -21.99 1.89 1.34
CA SER A 141 -21.26 3.13 1.04
C SER A 141 -20.89 3.17 -0.42
N GLU A 142 -21.05 4.35 -1.02
CA GLU A 142 -20.85 4.59 -2.45
C GLU A 142 -19.59 5.42 -2.67
N PHE A 143 -18.81 5.01 -3.67
CA PHE A 143 -17.59 5.70 -4.09
C PHE A 143 -17.65 5.94 -5.59
N ASN A 144 -17.38 7.18 -6.02
CA ASN A 144 -17.22 7.48 -7.44
C ASN A 144 -15.88 6.93 -7.91
N VAL A 145 -15.92 6.18 -9.01
CA VAL A 145 -14.72 5.58 -9.60
C VAL A 145 -14.74 5.67 -11.12
N VAL A 146 -13.56 5.66 -11.72
CA VAL A 146 -13.36 5.42 -13.15
C VAL A 146 -12.77 4.03 -13.32
N VAL A 147 -13.32 3.24 -14.25
CA VAL A 147 -12.77 1.93 -14.58
C VAL A 147 -11.62 2.13 -15.56
N THR A 148 -10.40 1.81 -15.14
CA THR A 148 -9.20 1.96 -15.98
C THR A 148 -8.81 0.66 -16.66
N GLN A 149 -9.16 -0.50 -16.07
CA GLN A 149 -8.98 -1.80 -16.70
C GLN A 149 -10.16 -2.73 -16.39
N MET A 150 -10.50 -3.60 -17.33
CA MET A 150 -11.43 -4.71 -17.18
C MET A 150 -10.76 -6.00 -17.65
N ASN A 151 -10.71 -7.01 -16.79
CA ASN A 151 -10.10 -8.32 -17.07
C ASN A 151 -8.65 -8.24 -17.59
N GLY A 152 -7.88 -7.26 -17.09
CA GLY A 152 -6.50 -7.01 -17.49
C GLY A 152 -6.33 -6.25 -18.81
N VAL A 153 -7.42 -5.81 -19.44
CA VAL A 153 -7.40 -4.99 -20.66
C VAL A 153 -7.75 -3.55 -20.29
N ASP A 154 -7.00 -2.60 -20.83
CA ASP A 154 -7.24 -1.17 -20.62
C ASP A 154 -8.64 -0.78 -21.08
N HIS A 155 -9.32 0.00 -20.24
CA HIS A 155 -10.66 0.51 -20.50
C HIS A 155 -10.57 2.02 -20.74
N PRO A 156 -10.68 2.50 -21.99
CA PRO A 156 -10.41 3.89 -22.34
C PRO A 156 -11.53 4.86 -21.92
N SER A 157 -12.64 4.38 -21.34
CA SER A 157 -13.76 5.24 -20.97
C SER A 157 -13.51 5.94 -19.65
N GLU A 158 -13.59 7.27 -19.65
CA GLU A 158 -13.54 8.11 -18.46
C GLU A 158 -14.92 8.26 -17.77
N SER A 159 -15.88 7.40 -18.11
CA SER A 159 -17.21 7.47 -17.49
C SER A 159 -17.12 7.21 -15.99
N ILE A 160 -17.81 8.04 -15.20
CA ILE A 160 -17.96 7.82 -13.76
C ILE A 160 -18.89 6.62 -13.52
N HIS A 161 -18.42 5.73 -12.65
CA HIS A 161 -19.12 4.58 -12.13
C HIS A 161 -19.29 4.75 -10.61
N VAL A 162 -20.22 3.99 -10.03
CA VAL A 162 -20.41 3.94 -8.58
C VAL A 162 -19.98 2.58 -8.09
N PHE A 163 -18.96 2.57 -7.23
CA PHE A 163 -18.48 1.40 -6.51
C PHE A 163 -19.14 1.35 -5.13
N HIS A 164 -20.01 0.36 -4.93
CA HIS A 164 -20.72 0.13 -3.69
C HIS A 164 -19.97 -0.90 -2.85
N VAL A 165 -19.71 -0.54 -1.60
CA VAL A 165 -19.17 -1.44 -0.57
C VAL A 165 -20.24 -1.61 0.50
N GLY A 166 -20.94 -2.75 0.44
CA GLY A 166 -22.02 -3.09 1.35
C GLY A 166 -21.65 -4.22 2.31
N LYS A 167 -22.48 -4.41 3.34
CA LYS A 167 -22.22 -5.39 4.41
C LYS A 167 -22.03 -6.84 3.94
N MET A 168 -22.62 -7.23 2.81
CA MET A 168 -22.57 -8.61 2.31
C MET A 168 -21.97 -8.75 0.90
N ARG A 169 -21.71 -7.64 0.21
CA ARG A 169 -21.38 -7.65 -1.22
C ARG A 169 -20.67 -6.38 -1.66
N ILE A 170 -20.01 -6.49 -2.80
CA ILE A 170 -19.50 -5.37 -3.58
C ILE A 170 -20.28 -5.30 -4.90
N LYS A 171 -20.56 -4.08 -5.38
CA LYS A 171 -21.24 -3.85 -6.66
C LYS A 171 -20.62 -2.67 -7.39
N LEU A 172 -20.42 -2.81 -8.70
CA LEU A 172 -20.02 -1.72 -9.60
C LEU A 172 -21.19 -1.37 -10.53
N CYS A 173 -21.54 -0.10 -10.61
CA CYS A 173 -22.65 0.42 -11.41
C CYS A 173 -22.21 1.47 -12.43
N LYS A 174 -22.87 1.52 -13.59
CA LYS A 174 -22.86 2.67 -14.50
C LYS A 174 -24.27 3.20 -14.61
N GLY A 175 -24.55 4.34 -13.98
CA GLY A 175 -25.92 4.82 -13.80
C GLY A 175 -26.79 3.77 -13.11
N LYS A 176 -27.92 3.40 -13.72
CA LYS A 176 -28.84 2.38 -13.18
C LYS A 176 -28.39 0.93 -13.44
N ALA A 177 -27.44 0.72 -14.36
CA ALA A 177 -27.01 -0.62 -14.76
C ALA A 177 -25.93 -1.17 -13.83
N ALA A 178 -26.10 -2.40 -13.35
CA ALA A 178 -25.07 -3.13 -12.61
C ALA A 178 -24.07 -3.76 -13.60
N ILE A 179 -22.81 -3.36 -13.53
CA ILE A 179 -21.72 -3.92 -14.34
C ILE A 179 -21.21 -5.21 -13.70
N ALA A 180 -21.03 -5.20 -12.39
CA ALA A 180 -20.67 -6.38 -11.60
C ALA A 180 -21.34 -6.29 -10.22
N LYS A 181 -21.72 -7.43 -9.67
CA LYS A 181 -22.29 -7.56 -8.33
C LYS A 181 -21.91 -8.94 -7.80
N GLU A 182 -21.13 -8.98 -6.73
CA GLU A 182 -20.72 -10.25 -6.12
C GLU A 182 -20.76 -10.15 -4.59
N TYR A 183 -21.25 -11.22 -3.96
CA TYR A 183 -21.19 -11.37 -2.51
C TYR A 183 -19.76 -11.70 -2.09
N TYR A 184 -19.39 -11.34 -0.85
CA TYR A 184 -18.06 -11.73 -0.34
C TYR A 184 -17.90 -13.24 -0.40
N SER A 185 -16.77 -13.68 -0.95
CA SER A 185 -16.45 -15.10 -1.09
C SER A 185 -14.94 -15.30 -1.02
N THR A 186 -14.50 -16.53 -0.77
CA THR A 186 -13.07 -16.89 -0.71
C THR A 186 -12.36 -16.74 -2.06
N ALA A 187 -13.09 -16.67 -3.17
CA ALA A 187 -12.54 -16.43 -4.49
C ALA A 187 -12.42 -14.94 -4.86
N MET A 188 -13.02 -14.05 -4.06
CA MET A 188 -12.93 -12.61 -4.29
C MET A 188 -11.57 -12.08 -3.83
N GLN A 189 -10.98 -11.17 -4.60
CA GLN A 189 -9.72 -10.51 -4.24
C GLN A 189 -9.87 -8.99 -4.30
N LEU A 190 -9.27 -8.29 -3.35
CA LEU A 190 -9.26 -6.83 -3.29
C LEU A 190 -8.01 -6.29 -2.60
N CYS A 191 -7.28 -5.42 -3.29
CA CYS A 191 -6.09 -4.75 -2.78
C CYS A 191 -5.83 -3.43 -3.52
N GLY A 192 -4.82 -2.69 -3.09
CA GLY A 192 -4.24 -1.63 -3.90
C GLY A 192 -3.73 -2.15 -5.24
N VAL A 193 -3.76 -1.33 -6.30
CA VAL A 193 -3.21 -1.74 -7.60
C VAL A 193 -1.69 -1.91 -7.50
N ARG A 194 -1.16 -2.96 -8.12
CA ARG A 194 0.27 -3.33 -8.10
C ARG A 194 1.00 -3.06 -9.42
N GLY A 195 0.25 -2.61 -10.44
CA GLY A 195 0.69 -2.42 -11.83
C GLY A 195 1.46 -1.12 -12.12
N GLY A 196 1.86 -0.36 -11.10
CA GLY A 196 2.65 0.87 -11.23
C GLY A 196 1.87 2.09 -11.74
N GLY A 197 2.60 3.20 -11.96
CA GLY A 197 2.05 4.48 -12.45
C GLY A 197 1.67 5.46 -11.34
N ASN A 198 1.51 6.73 -11.71
CA ASN A 198 1.22 7.82 -10.76
C ASN A 198 -0.18 7.71 -10.13
N ALA A 199 -1.14 7.09 -10.84
CA ALA A 199 -2.49 6.86 -10.34
C ALA A 199 -2.61 5.66 -9.39
N ALA A 200 -1.51 4.92 -9.13
CA ALA A 200 -1.56 3.70 -8.33
C ALA A 200 -2.05 3.92 -6.89
N ALA A 201 -1.76 5.09 -6.31
CA ALA A 201 -2.21 5.45 -4.96
C ALA A 201 -3.74 5.67 -4.87
N GLN A 202 -4.36 6.00 -6.00
CA GLN A 202 -5.80 6.25 -6.11
C GLN A 202 -6.57 5.04 -6.66
N ALA A 203 -5.89 3.97 -7.06
CA ALA A 203 -6.53 2.82 -7.69
C ALA A 203 -6.51 1.55 -6.83
N ILE A 204 -7.57 0.74 -6.97
CA ILE A 204 -7.65 -0.61 -6.43
C ILE A 204 -7.69 -1.63 -7.56
N PHE A 205 -7.23 -2.83 -7.26
CA PHE A 205 -7.57 -4.03 -8.01
C PHE A 205 -8.69 -4.76 -7.28
N TRP A 206 -9.77 -5.07 -8.00
CA TRP A 206 -10.88 -5.89 -7.50
C TRP A 206 -11.14 -7.04 -8.46
N GLN A 207 -10.90 -8.27 -8.02
CA GLN A 207 -11.38 -9.47 -8.69
C GLN A 207 -12.69 -9.89 -8.03
N ALA A 208 -13.80 -9.69 -8.75
CA ALA A 208 -15.12 -10.04 -8.25
C ALA A 208 -15.28 -11.57 -8.15
N LYS A 209 -14.79 -12.28 -9.17
CA LYS A 209 -14.66 -13.74 -9.25
C LYS A 209 -13.63 -14.12 -10.30
N LYS A 210 -13.28 -15.40 -10.41
CA LYS A 210 -12.35 -15.89 -11.43
C LYS A 210 -12.79 -15.44 -12.83
N GLY A 211 -11.88 -14.79 -13.55
CA GLY A 211 -12.13 -14.27 -14.91
C GLY A 211 -12.91 -12.94 -14.97
N VAL A 212 -13.27 -12.35 -13.82
CA VAL A 212 -13.93 -11.04 -13.75
C VAL A 212 -13.17 -10.13 -12.77
N SER A 213 -12.38 -9.20 -13.31
CA SER A 213 -11.59 -8.25 -12.53
C SER A 213 -11.63 -6.83 -13.08
N PHE A 214 -11.35 -5.87 -12.22
CA PHE A 214 -11.38 -4.45 -12.51
C PHE A 214 -10.20 -3.75 -11.84
N VAL A 215 -9.69 -2.70 -12.51
CA VAL A 215 -8.90 -1.67 -11.86
C VAL A 215 -9.73 -0.40 -11.80
N LEU A 216 -9.98 0.08 -10.58
CA LEU A 216 -10.88 1.21 -10.31
C LEU A 216 -10.08 2.35 -9.69
N ALA A 217 -10.07 3.50 -10.36
CA ALA A 217 -9.46 4.73 -9.86
C ALA A 217 -10.51 5.57 -9.11
N PHE A 218 -10.19 5.99 -7.88
CA PHE A 218 -11.04 6.78 -7.00
C PHE A 218 -10.72 8.27 -7.12
N GLU A 219 -11.61 9.11 -6.61
CA GLU A 219 -11.40 10.57 -6.54
C GLU A 219 -10.21 10.98 -5.66
N SER A 220 -9.85 10.16 -4.66
CA SER A 220 -8.68 10.39 -3.81
C SER A 220 -8.10 9.09 -3.24
N GLU A 221 -6.86 9.16 -2.78
CA GLU A 221 -6.17 8.09 -2.07
C GLU A 221 -6.88 7.75 -0.76
N ARG A 222 -7.54 8.74 -0.12
CA ARG A 222 -8.31 8.53 1.10
C ARG A 222 -9.54 7.67 0.83
N GLU A 223 -10.31 7.97 -0.22
CA GLU A 223 -11.48 7.17 -0.62
C GLU A 223 -11.07 5.76 -1.04
N ARG A 224 -9.99 5.63 -1.82
CA ARG A 224 -9.38 4.36 -2.20
C ARG A 224 -9.09 3.47 -0.99
N ASN A 225 -8.38 4.02 0.00
CA ASN A 225 -7.99 3.26 1.19
C ASN A 225 -9.18 2.99 2.13
N ALA A 226 -10.13 3.91 2.23
CA ALA A 226 -11.36 3.72 3.00
C ALA A 226 -12.20 2.58 2.42
N ALA A 227 -12.35 2.52 1.09
CA ALA A 227 -13.06 1.46 0.39
C ALA A 227 -12.41 0.08 0.63
N ILE A 228 -11.07 -0.01 0.57
CA ILE A 228 -10.35 -1.26 0.88
C ILE A 228 -10.63 -1.71 2.32
N MET A 229 -10.41 -0.81 3.30
CA MET A 229 -10.59 -1.15 4.72
C MET A 229 -12.02 -1.54 5.04
N LEU A 230 -13.01 -0.81 4.50
CA LEU A 230 -14.43 -1.08 4.68
C LEU A 230 -14.83 -2.43 4.08
N ALA A 231 -14.39 -2.72 2.86
CA ALA A 231 -14.68 -3.99 2.19
C ALA A 231 -14.09 -5.18 2.96
N ARG A 232 -12.84 -5.05 3.44
CA ARG A 232 -12.19 -6.06 4.27
C ARG A 232 -12.93 -6.26 5.59
N ARG A 233 -13.39 -5.18 6.23
CA ARG A 233 -14.17 -5.25 7.46
C ARG A 233 -15.49 -6.00 7.28
N PHE A 234 -16.27 -5.65 6.25
CA PHE A 234 -17.54 -6.34 5.97
C PHE A 234 -17.34 -7.79 5.50
N ALA A 235 -16.29 -8.08 4.73
CA ALA A 235 -15.92 -9.45 4.39
C ALA A 235 -15.58 -10.27 5.63
N PHE A 236 -14.82 -9.69 6.57
CA PHE A 236 -14.49 -10.33 7.84
C PHE A 236 -15.74 -10.66 8.66
N ASP A 237 -16.71 -9.74 8.73
CA ASP A 237 -18.01 -9.98 9.38
C ASP A 237 -18.82 -11.12 8.70
N CYS A 238 -18.51 -11.43 7.43
CA CYS A 238 -19.03 -12.59 6.70
C CYS A 238 -18.15 -13.85 6.82
N ASN A 239 -17.14 -13.86 7.71
CA ASN A 239 -16.12 -14.91 7.84
C ASN A 239 -15.27 -15.12 6.58
N ILE A 240 -15.07 -14.06 5.78
CA ILE A 240 -14.26 -14.07 4.56
C ILE A 240 -13.01 -13.22 4.76
N MET A 241 -11.84 -13.80 4.48
CA MET A 241 -10.59 -13.07 4.42
C MET A 241 -10.41 -12.46 3.03
N LEU A 242 -10.80 -11.21 2.87
CA LEU A 242 -10.66 -10.47 1.61
C LEU A 242 -9.27 -9.83 1.52
N ALA A 243 -8.46 -10.25 0.56
CA ALA A 243 -7.09 -9.74 0.38
C ALA A 243 -6.69 -9.69 -1.11
N GLY A 244 -5.49 -9.19 -1.39
CA GLY A 244 -4.91 -9.25 -2.73
C GLY A 244 -4.48 -10.67 -3.13
N PRO A 245 -4.09 -10.87 -4.40
CA PRO A 245 -3.51 -12.12 -4.85
C PRO A 245 -2.32 -12.53 -3.97
N ASP A 246 -2.35 -13.78 -3.48
CA ASP A 246 -1.33 -14.42 -2.64
C ASP A 246 -0.99 -13.73 -1.31
N ASP A 247 -1.78 -12.72 -0.91
CA ASP A 247 -1.63 -12.09 0.40
C ASP A 247 -2.08 -13.07 1.49
N ARG A 248 -1.26 -13.18 2.54
CA ARG A 248 -1.58 -13.96 3.73
C ARG A 248 -2.34 -13.08 4.73
N SER A 249 -3.24 -13.68 5.49
CA SER A 249 -3.92 -12.97 6.57
C SER A 249 -2.91 -12.51 7.62
N PRO A 250 -3.01 -11.27 8.14
CA PRO A 250 -2.51 -10.96 9.47
C PRO A 250 -3.45 -11.62 10.50
N LEU A 251 -3.39 -12.93 10.63
CA LEU A 251 -4.04 -13.66 11.73
C LEU A 251 -2.95 -14.41 12.51
N GLY A 252 -2.84 -13.97 13.76
CA GLY A 252 -2.13 -14.50 14.93
C GLY A 252 -1.36 -15.82 14.83
N THR A 253 -0.13 -15.77 15.33
CA THR A 253 0.22 -16.62 16.48
C THR A 253 -0.68 -16.33 17.66
#